data_AF-A0A094G8Z0-F1
#
_entry.id   AF-A0A094G8Z0-F1
#
_cell.length_a   1.000
_cell.length_b   1.000
_cell.length_c   1.000
_cell.angle_alpha   90.00
_cell.angle_beta   90.00
_cell.angle_gamma   90.00
#
_symmetry.space_group_name_H-M   'P 1'
#
loop_
_entity.id
_entity.type
_entity.pdbx_description
1 polymer ?
#
loop_
_entity_poly.entity_id
_entity_poly.type
_entity_poly.pdbx_seq_one_letter_code
_entity_poly.pdbx_strand_id
1 'polypeptide(L)'
;MLLEYENLACKNETTLQQPWAYTTKEGDVRCIGHIINLAVQAALTSLKAVPADEPNAYRLKYGAARVPSLLENESVAVLSKLQRHIYVFRNRRQWKDALKKQCEAANIEFKQLSLDMPVRWSSTYYMLHLALRLQGPITALCASQQLDL
;
A
#
# COMPACT_ATOMS: atom_id res chain seq x y z
N MET A 1 -26.76 -28.07 14.62
CA MET A 1 -25.86 -27.44 13.64
C MET A 1 -24.90 -28.45 12.99
N LEU A 2 -23.78 -28.88 13.60
CA LEU A 2 -22.85 -29.83 12.95
C LEU A 2 -23.51 -31.16 12.55
N LEU A 3 -24.29 -31.76 13.47
CA LEU A 3 -24.99 -33.01 13.21
C LEU A 3 -26.03 -32.92 12.08
N GLU A 4 -26.61 -31.74 11.86
CA GLU A 4 -27.57 -31.51 10.76
C GLU A 4 -26.84 -31.40 9.42
N TYR A 5 -25.68 -30.74 9.40
CA TYR A 5 -24.81 -30.67 8.22
C TYR A 5 -24.26 -32.04 7.84
N GLU A 6 -23.85 -32.85 8.82
CA GLU A 6 -23.36 -34.22 8.59
C GLU A 6 -24.47 -35.11 8.01
N ASN A 7 -25.69 -35.02 8.54
CA ASN A 7 -26.84 -35.75 8.01
C ASN A 7 -27.26 -35.31 6.60
N LEU A 8 -27.10 -34.03 6.26
CA LEU A 8 -27.34 -33.51 4.90
C LEU A 8 -26.28 -33.99 3.91
N ALA A 9 -25.00 -34.01 4.31
CA ALA A 9 -23.90 -34.50 3.49
C ALA A 9 -23.99 -36.01 3.26
N CYS A 10 -24.47 -36.78 4.24
CA CYS A 10 -24.60 -38.24 4.13
C CYS A 10 -25.78 -38.69 3.26
N LYS A 11 -26.82 -37.85 3.09
CA LYS A 11 -28.03 -38.14 2.30
C LYS A 11 -27.92 -37.77 0.83
N ASN A 12 -27.03 -36.84 0.49
CA ASN A 12 -26.84 -36.38 -0.88
C ASN A 12 -25.64 -37.11 -1.50
N GLU A 13 -25.87 -37.88 -2.57
CA GLU A 13 -24.77 -38.42 -3.35
C GLU A 13 -23.89 -37.28 -3.88
N THR A 14 -22.59 -37.34 -3.63
CA THR A 14 -21.64 -36.36 -4.17
C THR A 14 -21.47 -36.62 -5.66
N THR A 15 -22.34 -36.04 -6.48
CA THR A 15 -22.14 -36.00 -7.93
C THR A 15 -20.95 -35.10 -8.26
N LEU A 16 -20.06 -35.59 -9.11
CA LEU A 16 -19.00 -34.75 -9.73
C LEU A 16 -19.57 -33.64 -10.62
N GLN A 17 -20.85 -33.74 -10.99
CA GLN A 17 -21.58 -32.68 -11.66
C GLN A 17 -22.00 -31.65 -10.63
N GLN A 18 -21.41 -30.45 -10.73
CA GLN A 18 -21.83 -29.31 -9.94
C GLN A 18 -23.29 -28.97 -10.32
N PRO A 19 -24.21 -28.85 -9.34
CA PRO A 19 -25.63 -28.58 -9.62
C PRO A 19 -25.88 -27.17 -10.20
N TRP A 20 -24.84 -26.35 -10.23
CA TRP A 20 -24.83 -25.03 -10.84
C TRP A 20 -23.90 -25.07 -12.05
N ALA A 21 -24.41 -24.64 -13.21
CA ALA A 21 -23.56 -24.40 -14.36
C ALA A 21 -22.69 -23.18 -14.04
N TYR A 22 -21.36 -23.35 -14.00
CA TYR A 22 -20.44 -22.22 -13.92
C TYR A 22 -20.62 -21.35 -15.19
N THR A 23 -21.43 -20.31 -15.08
CA THR A 23 -21.50 -19.26 -16.07
C THR A 23 -20.54 -18.17 -15.63
N THR A 24 -19.66 -17.71 -16.53
CA THR A 24 -18.65 -16.66 -16.28
C THR A 24 -19.25 -15.34 -15.77
N LYS A 25 -20.59 -15.22 -15.70
CA LYS A 25 -21.32 -14.05 -15.23
C LYS A 25 -21.89 -14.19 -13.82
N GLU A 26 -22.22 -15.40 -13.37
CA GLU A 26 -22.93 -15.63 -12.09
C GLU A 26 -22.21 -16.61 -11.15
N GLY A 27 -21.26 -17.40 -11.67
CA GLY A 27 -20.56 -18.47 -10.95
C GLY A 27 -19.12 -18.16 -10.51
N ASP A 28 -18.66 -16.91 -10.64
CA ASP A 28 -17.27 -16.57 -10.36
C ASP A 28 -16.95 -16.65 -8.86
N VAL A 29 -16.51 -17.83 -8.41
CA VAL A 29 -15.75 -17.98 -7.19
C VAL A 29 -14.48 -17.14 -7.36
N ARG A 30 -14.52 -15.92 -6.82
CA ARG A 30 -13.36 -15.03 -6.81
C ARG A 30 -12.19 -15.77 -6.20
N CYS A 31 -11.03 -15.74 -6.85
CA CYS A 31 -9.83 -16.33 -6.27
C CYS A 31 -9.54 -15.68 -4.92
N ILE A 32 -8.99 -16.43 -3.97
CA ILE A 32 -8.68 -15.92 -2.63
C ILE A 32 -7.84 -14.64 -2.67
N GLY A 33 -6.94 -14.52 -3.65
CA GLY A 33 -6.15 -13.31 -3.85
C GLY A 33 -6.99 -12.09 -4.24
N HIS A 34 -8.03 -12.28 -5.06
CA HIS A 34 -8.95 -11.22 -5.43
C HIS A 34 -9.84 -10.80 -4.24
N ILE A 35 -10.28 -11.75 -3.42
CA ILE A 35 -11.03 -11.47 -2.17
C ILE A 35 -10.18 -10.64 -1.21
N ILE A 36 -8.92 -11.03 -0.99
CA ILE A 36 -7.98 -10.29 -0.15
C ILE A 36 -7.77 -8.87 -0.70
N ASN A 37 -7.57 -8.72 -2.01
CA ASN A 37 -7.39 -7.41 -2.61
C ASN A 37 -8.61 -6.50 -2.41
N LEU A 38 -9.83 -7.01 -2.56
CA LEU A 38 -11.06 -6.25 -2.31
C LEU A 38 -11.19 -5.85 -0.83
N ALA A 39 -10.88 -6.76 0.09
CA ALA A 39 -10.91 -6.47 1.52
C ALA A 39 -9.90 -5.37 1.90
N VAL A 40 -8.68 -5.44 1.35
CA VAL A 40 -7.64 -4.42 1.56
C VAL A 40 -8.07 -3.09 0.95
N GLN A 41 -8.60 -3.07 -0.27
CA GLN A 41 -9.11 -1.86 -0.90
C GLN A 41 -10.23 -1.22 -0.07
N ALA A 42 -11.20 -2.00 0.40
CA ALA A 42 -12.28 -1.51 1.26
C ALA A 42 -11.75 -0.95 2.60
N ALA A 43 -10.77 -1.60 3.22
CA ALA A 43 -10.10 -1.10 4.43
C ALA A 43 -9.31 0.19 4.16
N LEU A 44 -8.63 0.31 3.03
CA LEU A 44 -7.95 1.55 2.63
C LEU A 44 -8.96 2.68 2.36
N THR A 45 -10.09 2.38 1.74
CA THR A 45 -11.18 3.34 1.51
C THR A 45 -11.81 3.82 2.82
N SER A 46 -12.02 2.93 3.81
CA SER A 46 -12.53 3.33 5.12
C SER A 46 -11.55 4.22 5.88
N LEU A 47 -10.25 4.02 5.68
CA LEU A 47 -9.16 4.90 6.14
C LEU A 47 -9.01 6.16 5.27
N LYS A 48 -9.85 6.34 4.24
CA LYS A 48 -9.81 7.36 3.18
C LYS A 48 -8.43 7.49 2.52
N ALA A 49 -7.66 6.40 2.48
CA ALA A 49 -6.34 6.31 1.90
C ALA A 49 -6.37 5.75 0.47
N VAL A 50 -7.30 6.25 -0.34
CA VAL A 50 -7.46 5.80 -1.72
C VAL A 50 -6.31 6.35 -2.56
N PRO A 51 -5.53 5.51 -3.26
CA PRO A 51 -4.51 5.99 -4.19
C PRO A 51 -5.17 6.77 -5.33
N ALA A 52 -4.58 7.90 -5.70
CA ALA A 52 -4.96 8.65 -6.89
C ALA A 52 -4.78 7.79 -8.15
N ASP A 53 -5.74 7.89 -9.07
CA ASP A 53 -5.74 7.17 -10.35
C ASP A 53 -4.54 7.57 -11.23
N GLU A 54 -4.14 8.84 -11.16
CA GLU A 54 -3.03 9.40 -11.94
C GLU A 54 -1.73 9.48 -11.13
N PRO A 55 -0.62 8.81 -11.53
CA PRO A 55 0.66 8.87 -10.84
C PRO A 55 1.25 10.27 -10.70
N ASN A 56 0.88 11.18 -11.60
CA ASN A 56 1.33 12.58 -11.56
C ASN A 56 0.65 13.41 -10.48
N ALA A 57 -0.47 12.95 -9.90
CA ALA A 57 -1.16 13.62 -8.80
C ALA A 57 -0.27 13.76 -7.54
N TYR A 58 0.76 12.93 -7.42
CA TYR A 58 1.72 12.98 -6.31
C TYR A 58 2.90 13.95 -6.54
N ARG A 59 3.01 14.57 -7.72
CA ARG A 59 4.13 15.46 -8.07
C ARG A 59 3.97 16.82 -7.40
N LEU A 60 4.85 17.12 -6.43
CA LEU A 60 4.90 18.43 -5.77
C LEU A 60 5.58 19.48 -6.67
N LYS A 61 5.02 20.70 -6.71
CA LYS A 61 5.70 21.87 -7.30
C LYS A 61 6.90 22.26 -6.44
N TYR A 62 7.94 22.82 -7.06
CA TYR A 62 9.09 23.37 -6.33
C TYR A 62 8.62 24.44 -5.33
N GLY A 63 9.11 24.42 -4.08
CA GLY A 63 8.67 25.33 -3.01
C GLY A 63 7.26 25.08 -2.44
N ALA A 64 6.52 24.08 -2.92
CA ALA A 64 5.14 23.81 -2.48
C ALA A 64 5.03 22.65 -1.46
N ALA A 65 6.14 22.23 -0.85
CA ALA A 65 6.15 21.22 0.19
C ALA A 65 5.61 21.83 1.49
N ARG A 66 4.29 21.78 1.68
CA ARG A 66 3.68 22.23 2.94
C ARG A 66 3.87 21.15 4.02
N VAL A 67 4.48 21.55 5.13
CA VAL A 67 4.34 20.83 6.41
C VAL A 67 2.89 21.01 6.85
N PRO A 68 2.09 19.94 6.96
CA PRO A 68 0.68 20.07 7.32
C PRO A 68 0.54 20.62 8.74
N SER A 69 -0.20 21.71 8.91
CA SER A 69 -0.74 22.08 10.21
C SER A 69 -1.78 21.04 10.62
N LEU A 70 -1.73 20.63 11.89
CA LEU A 70 -2.39 19.46 12.51
C LEU A 70 -3.94 19.43 12.51
N LEU A 71 -4.62 20.16 11.64
CA LEU A 71 -6.08 20.19 11.60
C LEU A 71 -6.55 19.95 10.17
N GLU A 72 -6.77 18.68 9.83
CA GLU A 72 -7.82 18.16 8.93
C GLU A 72 -7.52 16.68 8.60
N ASN A 73 -8.28 15.77 9.21
CA ASN A 73 -8.37 14.33 8.90
C ASN A 73 -7.04 13.53 8.98
N GLU A 74 -6.61 13.21 10.21
CA GLU A 74 -5.28 12.67 10.53
C GLU A 74 -4.86 11.38 9.79
N SER A 75 -5.75 10.42 9.57
CA SER A 75 -5.40 9.12 8.96
C SER A 75 -5.25 9.18 7.42
N VAL A 76 -6.15 9.92 6.77
CA VAL A 76 -6.18 10.17 5.31
C VAL A 76 -4.89 10.82 4.84
N ALA A 77 -4.36 11.71 5.67
CA ALA A 77 -3.22 12.52 5.31
C ALA A 77 -1.90 11.72 5.39
N VAL A 78 -1.82 10.65 6.19
CA VAL A 78 -0.54 9.94 6.44
C VAL A 78 -0.07 9.13 5.24
N LEU A 79 -0.93 8.35 4.61
CA LEU A 79 -0.55 7.54 3.44
C LEU A 79 -0.23 8.42 2.23
N SER A 80 -1.03 9.46 1.98
CA SER A 80 -0.76 10.43 0.93
C SER A 80 0.54 11.21 1.18
N LYS A 81 0.84 11.58 2.44
CA LYS A 81 2.12 12.20 2.82
C LYS A 81 3.30 11.25 2.59
N LEU A 82 3.15 9.98 2.95
CA LEU A 82 4.17 8.97 2.79
C LEU A 82 4.47 8.74 1.29
N GLN A 83 3.43 8.56 0.48
CA GLN A 83 3.55 8.42 -0.98
C GLN A 83 4.30 9.62 -1.58
N ARG A 84 3.99 10.85 -1.16
CA ARG A 84 4.69 12.07 -1.58
C ARG A 84 6.16 12.07 -1.18
N HIS A 85 6.49 11.73 0.07
CA HIS A 85 7.88 11.63 0.52
C HIS A 85 8.65 10.60 -0.29
N ILE A 86 8.09 9.41 -0.45
CA ILE A 86 8.69 8.33 -1.23
C ILE A 86 8.92 8.74 -2.68
N TYR A 87 7.97 9.46 -3.29
CA TYR A 87 8.15 10.02 -4.63
C TYR A 87 9.38 10.94 -4.70
N VAL A 88 9.56 11.84 -3.73
CA VAL A 88 10.72 12.74 -3.67
C VAL A 88 12.02 11.97 -3.52
N PHE A 89 12.11 11.07 -2.54
CA PHE A 89 13.30 10.24 -2.29
C PHE A 89 13.66 9.34 -3.47
N ARG A 90 12.66 8.80 -4.16
CA ARG A 90 12.88 7.90 -5.30
C ARG A 90 13.33 8.65 -6.55
N ASN A 91 12.71 9.79 -6.85
CA ASN A 91 12.85 10.45 -8.15
C ASN A 91 13.86 11.61 -8.15
N ARG A 92 14.16 12.22 -7.00
CA ARG A 92 15.21 13.27 -6.91
C ARG A 92 16.57 12.64 -6.61
N ARG A 93 17.53 12.81 -7.52
CA ARG A 93 18.89 12.26 -7.38
C ARG A 93 19.58 12.68 -6.08
N GLN A 94 19.58 13.97 -5.76
CA GLN A 94 20.19 14.50 -4.53
C GLN A 94 19.67 13.81 -3.27
N TRP A 95 18.34 13.61 -3.18
CA TRP A 95 17.69 12.95 -2.05
C TRP A 95 18.00 11.46 -2.00
N LYS A 96 18.05 10.80 -3.16
CA LYS A 96 18.43 9.40 -3.28
C LYS A 96 19.87 9.16 -2.81
N ASP A 97 20.80 10.01 -3.24
CA ASP A 97 22.22 9.90 -2.90
C ASP A 97 22.46 10.22 -1.42
N ALA A 98 21.80 11.24 -0.89
CA ALA A 98 21.84 11.57 0.53
C ALA A 98 21.25 10.43 1.38
N LEU A 99 20.14 9.82 0.96
CA LEU A 99 19.53 8.69 1.67
C LEU A 99 20.47 7.49 1.68
N LYS A 100 21.16 7.22 0.56
CA LYS A 100 22.14 6.13 0.48
C LYS A 100 23.30 6.35 1.47
N LYS A 101 23.85 7.57 1.56
CA LYS A 101 24.88 7.92 2.54
C LYS A 101 24.40 7.73 3.99
N GLN A 102 23.15 8.09 4.29
CA GLN A 102 22.58 7.89 5.62
C GLN A 102 22.35 6.40 5.94
N CYS A 103 22.01 5.59 4.94
CA CYS A 103 21.91 4.14 5.11
C CYS A 103 23.28 3.51 5.38
N GLU A 104 24.33 3.96 4.66
CA GLU A 104 25.71 3.55 4.90
C GLU A 104 26.17 3.92 6.32
N ALA A 105 25.87 5.14 6.79
CA ALA A 105 26.18 5.59 8.15
C ALA A 105 25.42 4.80 9.24
N ALA A 106 24.18 4.38 8.95
CA ALA A 106 23.37 3.56 9.85
C ALA A 106 23.65 2.05 9.74
N ASN A 107 24.58 1.63 8.86
CA ASN A 107 24.87 0.23 8.53
C ASN A 107 23.64 -0.58 8.09
N ILE A 108 22.72 0.05 7.35
CA ILE A 108 21.50 -0.56 6.81
C ILE A 108 21.66 -0.74 5.29
N GLU A 109 21.35 -1.93 4.78
CA GLU A 109 21.32 -2.18 3.34
C GLU A 109 20.30 -1.25 2.65
N PHE A 110 20.78 -0.41 1.73
CA PHE A 110 19.91 0.47 0.98
C PHE A 110 19.01 -0.32 0.01
N LYS A 111 17.70 -0.18 0.18
CA LYS A 111 16.70 -0.67 -0.77
C LYS A 111 15.95 0.50 -1.37
N GLN A 112 15.77 0.50 -2.69
CA GLN A 112 15.03 1.55 -3.36
C GLN A 112 13.56 1.55 -2.91
N LEU A 113 13.09 2.69 -2.43
CA LEU A 113 11.69 2.85 -2.02
C LEU A 113 10.76 2.62 -3.22
N SER A 114 9.74 1.79 -3.03
CA SER A 114 8.70 1.50 -4.01
C SER A 114 7.51 2.43 -3.82
N LEU A 115 6.90 2.89 -4.92
CA LEU A 115 5.62 3.59 -4.88
C LEU A 115 4.47 2.59 -4.92
N ASP A 116 3.35 3.01 -4.36
CA ASP A 116 2.07 2.31 -4.47
C ASP A 116 1.65 2.23 -5.94
N MET A 117 1.14 1.07 -6.35
CA MET A 117 0.71 0.79 -7.73
C MET A 117 -0.63 0.07 -7.69
N PRO A 118 -1.72 0.66 -8.23
CA PRO A 118 -3.07 0.14 -8.05
C PRO A 118 -3.26 -1.28 -8.63
N VAL A 119 -2.51 -1.61 -9.69
CA VAL A 119 -2.54 -2.93 -10.35
C VAL A 119 -1.81 -4.00 -9.54
N ARG A 120 -0.87 -3.62 -8.67
CA ARG A 120 -0.05 -4.55 -7.88
C ARG A 120 -0.56 -4.55 -6.44
N TRP A 121 -1.48 -5.46 -6.17
CA TRP A 121 -2.10 -5.80 -4.87
C TRP A 121 -1.21 -5.78 -3.60
N SER A 122 0.10 -6.02 -3.71
CA SER A 122 1.02 -5.99 -2.57
C SER A 122 1.84 -4.70 -2.44
N SER A 123 1.66 -3.74 -3.36
CA SER A 123 2.53 -2.56 -3.48
C SER A 123 2.43 -1.62 -2.28
N THR A 124 1.22 -1.39 -1.76
CA THR A 124 1.01 -0.59 -0.54
C THR A 124 1.73 -1.19 0.67
N TYR A 125 1.68 -2.52 0.83
CA TYR A 125 2.41 -3.24 1.88
C TYR A 125 3.93 -3.06 1.73
N TYR A 126 4.47 -3.31 0.52
CA TYR A 126 5.91 -3.15 0.28
C TYR A 126 6.39 -1.71 0.50
N MET A 127 5.58 -0.73 0.10
CA MET A 127 5.84 0.69 0.33
C MET A 127 5.97 0.99 1.83
N LEU A 128 5.00 0.55 2.64
CA LEU A 128 5.00 0.73 4.09
C LEU A 128 6.15 -0.01 4.77
N HIS A 129 6.35 -1.28 4.42
CA HIS A 129 7.38 -2.13 4.99
C HIS A 129 8.80 -1.57 4.74
N LEU A 130 9.07 -1.10 3.51
CA LEU A 130 10.36 -0.47 3.19
C LEU A 130 10.53 0.90 3.88
N ALA A 131 9.47 1.71 3.95
CA ALA A 131 9.51 2.99 4.63
C ALA A 131 9.81 2.84 6.13
N LEU A 132 9.21 1.85 6.79
CA LEU A 132 9.47 1.54 8.21
C LEU A 132 10.90 1.04 8.42
N ARG A 133 11.40 0.17 7.54
CA ARG A 133 12.79 -0.32 7.61
C ARG A 133 13.82 0.80 7.44
N LEU A 134 13.51 1.81 6.62
CA LEU A 134 14.36 2.97 6.38
C LEU A 134 13.98 4.19 7.23
N GLN A 135 13.13 4.02 8.25
CA GLN A 135 12.62 5.14 9.06
C GLN A 135 13.74 5.92 9.74
N GLY A 136 14.73 5.22 10.32
CA GLY A 136 15.89 5.86 10.96
C GLY A 136 16.67 6.77 9.99
N PRO A 137 17.18 6.24 8.86
CA PRO A 137 17.86 7.03 7.83
C PRO A 137 17.02 8.18 7.26
N ILE A 138 15.72 7.95 7.01
CA ILE A 138 14.81 8.98 6.49
C ILE A 138 14.66 10.11 7.51
N THR A 139 14.47 9.78 8.78
CA THR A 139 14.30 10.78 9.85
C THR A 139 15.58 11.57 10.06
N ALA A 140 16.73 10.91 10.08
CA ALA A 140 18.04 11.56 10.17
C ALA A 140 18.28 12.52 9.00
N LEU A 141 17.92 12.10 7.79
CA LEU A 141 18.06 12.93 6.59
C LEU A 141 17.15 14.17 6.65
N CYS A 142 15.88 13.99 7.00
CA CYS A 142 14.94 15.10 7.19
C CYS A 142 15.39 16.07 8.29
N ALA A 143 16.01 15.57 9.37
CA ALA A 143 16.54 16.40 10.45
C ALA A 143 17.84 17.14 10.06
N SER A 144 18.66 16.53 9.19
CA SER A 144 19.96 17.08 8.76
C SER A 144 19.87 18.20 7.73
N GLN A 145 18.69 18.39 7.10
CA GLN A 145 18.52 19.41 6.08
C GLN A 145 18.03 20.73 6.68
N GLN A 146 18.74 21.81 6.36
CA GLN A 146 18.13 23.13 6.27
C GLN A 146 17.22 23.09 5.04
N LEU A 147 15.91 22.98 5.25
CA LEU A 147 14.93 23.16 4.19
C LEU A 147 15.14 24.57 3.63
N ASP A 148 15.73 24.67 2.44
CA ASP A 148 15.56 25.86 1.61
C ASP A 148 14.05 25.95 1.30
N LEU A 149 13.36 26.73 2.15
CA LEU A 149 11.97 27.13 2.00
C LEU A 149 11.82 28.05 0.78
#